data_AF-A0A7R9T2R5-F1
#
_entry.id   AF-A0A7R9T2R5-F1
#
_cell.length_a   1.000
_cell.length_b   1.000
_cell.length_c   1.000
_cell.angle_alpha   90.00
_cell.angle_beta   90.00
_cell.angle_gamma   90.00
#
_symmetry.space_group_name_H-M   'P 1'
#
loop_
_entity.id
_entity.type
_entity.pdbx_description
1 polymer ?
#
loop_
_entity_poly.entity_id
_entity_poly.type
_entity_poly.pdbx_seq_one_letter_code
_entity_poly.pdbx_strand_id
1 'polypeptide(L)'
;GTTRRGAATTAATSRARSRGIARALESPSTSTRATEATRRETTRTTRDVDRDVMGKHDTKSDDATPDAEARDVKTEMVPLSTMFRFYEPVDMALLAAGALFSALGGALFPAVNVAFGNMLDSTAVGDVGSKINNAVIAMEIVAVSLGVSLTLGYWFTSWGAARAARNMRSAFVRAMLAQDINFFESKKAGEIATLTGATVNDFQTGMSKKFAELIQSGFSMAGGFCVGFF
;
A
#
# COMPACT_ATOMS: atom_id res chain seq x y z
N GLY A 1 -80.05 -2.81 34.36
CA GLY A 1 -79.33 -1.53 34.45
C GLY A 1 -77.91 -1.72 34.94
N THR A 2 -77.00 -2.14 34.06
CA THR A 2 -75.55 -2.22 34.35
C THR A 2 -74.68 -2.01 33.09
N THR A 3 -75.21 -1.39 32.03
CA THR A 3 -74.50 -1.15 30.76
C THR A 3 -74.16 0.32 30.56
N ARG A 4 -73.70 1.01 31.61
CA ARG A 4 -73.35 2.45 31.52
C ARG A 4 -72.13 2.90 32.34
N ARG A 5 -71.35 1.97 32.91
CA ARG A 5 -70.12 2.30 33.67
C ARG A 5 -68.79 1.91 33.00
N GLY A 6 -68.80 1.14 31.91
CA GLY A 6 -67.56 0.76 31.19
C GLY A 6 -67.08 1.78 30.14
N ALA A 7 -67.96 2.60 29.58
CA ALA A 7 -67.62 3.49 28.47
C ALA A 7 -67.06 4.86 28.90
N ALA A 8 -67.30 5.29 30.14
CA ALA A 8 -66.84 6.59 30.64
C ALA A 8 -65.36 6.58 31.08
N THR A 9 -64.82 5.43 31.49
CA THR A 9 -63.42 5.32 31.93
C THR A 9 -62.46 5.17 30.73
N THR A 10 -62.88 4.50 29.65
CA THR A 10 -62.05 4.35 28.44
C THR A 10 -61.94 5.64 27.62
N ALA A 11 -62.95 6.51 27.65
CA ALA A 11 -62.94 7.78 26.93
C ALA A 11 -62.06 8.86 27.62
N ALA A 12 -61.91 8.81 28.94
CA ALA A 12 -61.06 9.74 29.69
C ALA A 12 -59.55 9.41 29.53
N THR A 13 -59.19 8.13 29.49
CA THR A 13 -57.80 7.70 29.27
C THR A 13 -57.35 7.91 27.82
N SER A 14 -58.27 7.81 26.84
CA SER A 14 -58.00 8.10 25.42
C SER A 14 -57.72 9.58 25.14
N ARG A 15 -58.50 10.51 25.74
CA ARG A 15 -58.27 11.96 25.59
C ARG A 15 -57.05 12.50 26.34
N ALA A 16 -56.63 11.85 27.43
CA ALA A 16 -55.38 12.19 28.11
C ALA A 16 -54.13 11.73 27.31
N ARG A 17 -54.22 10.57 26.63
CA ARG A 17 -53.15 10.05 25.77
C ARG A 17 -53.02 10.82 24.46
N SER A 18 -54.12 11.27 23.85
CA SER A 18 -54.06 12.08 22.62
C SER A 18 -53.57 13.50 22.85
N ARG A 19 -53.85 14.11 24.01
CA ARG A 19 -53.28 15.43 24.39
C ARG A 19 -51.81 15.33 24.80
N GLY A 20 -51.38 14.23 25.42
CA GLY A 20 -49.96 13.98 25.69
C GLY A 20 -49.12 13.76 24.43
N ILE A 21 -49.68 13.06 23.43
CA ILE A 21 -49.02 12.81 22.14
C ILE A 21 -49.05 14.06 21.24
N ALA A 22 -50.14 14.84 21.25
CA ALA A 22 -50.20 16.11 20.52
C ALA A 22 -49.22 17.17 21.08
N ARG A 23 -48.97 17.19 22.40
CA ARG A 23 -47.97 18.10 23.00
C ARG A 23 -46.52 17.61 22.84
N ALA A 24 -46.31 16.35 22.48
CA ALA A 24 -44.99 15.79 22.16
C ALA A 24 -44.61 15.94 20.68
N LEU A 25 -45.56 16.36 19.83
CA LEU A 25 -45.34 16.60 18.39
C LEU A 25 -45.15 18.09 18.07
N GLU A 26 -45.15 18.98 19.07
CA GLU A 26 -45.04 20.43 18.88
C GLU A 26 -43.77 21.06 19.52
N SER A 27 -42.74 20.27 19.82
CA SER A 27 -41.43 20.78 20.23
C SER A 27 -40.26 20.40 19.29
N PRO A 28 -40.29 20.76 17.99
CA PRO A 28 -39.13 20.60 17.11
C PRO A 28 -38.24 21.85 17.19
N SER A 29 -37.40 22.02 18.22
CA SER A 29 -36.41 23.13 18.17
C SER A 29 -35.12 23.00 18.99
N THR A 30 -34.92 21.97 19.82
CA THR A 30 -33.69 21.87 20.64
C THR A 30 -32.83 20.63 20.36
N SER A 31 -33.39 19.49 19.96
CA SER A 31 -32.59 18.29 19.65
C SER A 31 -31.96 18.35 18.25
N THR A 32 -32.70 18.80 17.23
CA THR A 32 -32.18 18.91 15.85
C THR A 32 -31.00 19.90 15.73
N ARG A 33 -31.01 20.97 16.54
CA ARG A 33 -29.89 21.94 16.58
C ARG A 33 -28.63 21.35 17.22
N ALA A 34 -28.76 20.48 18.22
CA ALA A 34 -27.62 19.78 18.80
C ALA A 34 -27.04 18.75 17.82
N THR A 35 -27.90 17.98 17.12
CA THR A 35 -27.46 17.01 16.10
C THR A 35 -26.86 17.71 14.87
N GLU A 36 -27.39 18.86 14.46
CA GLU A 36 -26.80 19.68 13.40
C GLU A 36 -25.49 20.36 13.81
N ALA A 37 -25.35 20.78 15.08
CA ALA A 37 -24.10 21.33 15.60
C ALA A 37 -22.99 20.27 15.65
N THR A 38 -23.28 19.06 16.16
CA THR A 38 -22.32 17.93 16.17
C THR A 38 -21.99 17.44 14.76
N ARG A 39 -22.95 17.46 13.83
CA ARG A 39 -22.71 17.14 12.41
C ARG A 39 -21.86 18.21 11.71
N ARG A 40 -22.05 19.49 12.05
CA ARG A 40 -21.21 20.59 11.54
C ARG A 40 -19.80 20.54 12.09
N GLU A 41 -19.60 20.17 13.36
CA GLU A 41 -18.27 19.95 13.95
C GLU A 41 -17.55 18.77 13.29
N THR A 42 -18.22 17.62 13.14
CA THR A 42 -17.63 16.42 12.52
C THR A 42 -17.27 16.64 11.04
N THR A 43 -18.07 17.43 10.30
CA THR A 43 -17.78 17.82 8.91
C THR A 43 -16.64 18.84 8.81
N ARG A 44 -16.43 19.66 9.85
CA ARG A 44 -15.34 20.65 9.90
C ARG A 44 -14.01 19.96 10.20
N THR A 45 -13.98 19.03 11.16
CA THR A 45 -12.78 18.23 11.48
C THR A 45 -12.36 17.33 10.33
N THR A 46 -13.29 16.72 9.58
CA THR A 46 -12.93 15.93 8.39
C THR A 46 -12.44 16.78 7.21
N ARG A 47 -12.96 18.00 7.01
CA ARG A 47 -12.43 18.94 6.00
C ARG A 47 -11.08 19.56 6.37
N ASP A 48 -10.78 19.72 7.66
CA ASP A 48 -9.47 20.22 8.09
C ASP A 48 -8.40 19.11 8.01
N VAL A 49 -8.74 17.85 8.33
CA VAL A 49 -7.83 16.70 8.11
C VAL A 49 -7.57 16.44 6.62
N ASP A 50 -8.58 16.57 5.74
CA ASP A 50 -8.41 16.35 4.30
C ASP A 50 -7.60 17.47 3.61
N ARG A 51 -7.68 18.71 4.12
CA ARG A 51 -6.82 19.83 3.66
C ARG A 51 -5.37 19.68 4.09
N ASP A 52 -5.10 19.12 5.25
CA ASP A 52 -3.73 18.88 5.73
C ASP A 52 -3.03 17.76 4.94
N VAL A 53 -3.78 16.85 4.30
CA VAL A 53 -3.23 15.70 3.53
C VAL A 53 -2.99 16.03 2.04
N MET A 54 -3.67 17.01 1.45
CA MET A 54 -3.63 17.26 -0.01
C MET A 54 -2.81 18.49 -0.45
N GLY A 55 -2.07 19.14 0.46
CA GLY A 55 -1.55 20.49 0.22
C GLY A 55 -0.03 20.70 0.34
N LYS A 56 0.83 19.95 -0.36
CA LYS A 56 2.14 20.46 -0.83
C LYS A 56 2.89 19.49 -1.75
N HIS A 57 2.66 19.65 -3.05
CA HIS A 57 3.66 19.35 -4.06
C HIS A 57 3.67 20.52 -5.04
N ASP A 58 4.38 21.60 -4.71
CA ASP A 58 4.76 22.62 -5.68
C ASP A 58 6.06 23.33 -5.26
N THR A 59 6.90 23.47 -6.26
CA THR A 59 8.29 23.90 -6.29
C THR A 59 8.43 25.42 -6.18
N LYS A 60 9.14 25.97 -5.18
CA LYS A 60 10.16 27.05 -5.30
C LYS A 60 10.67 27.59 -3.95
N SER A 61 12.00 27.51 -3.80
CA SER A 61 12.98 28.48 -3.27
C SER A 61 12.60 29.56 -2.23
N ASP A 62 13.46 29.60 -1.19
CA ASP A 62 13.95 30.73 -0.39
C ASP A 62 13.39 30.97 1.04
N ASP A 63 14.19 30.48 2.00
CA ASP A 63 14.84 31.22 3.11
C ASP A 63 14.57 30.77 4.57
N ALA A 64 15.64 30.86 5.34
CA ALA A 64 16.09 30.25 6.60
C ALA A 64 15.11 30.24 7.81
N THR A 65 15.21 29.26 8.73
CA THR A 65 16.15 29.23 9.89
C THR A 65 15.93 27.95 10.74
N PRO A 66 16.77 27.58 11.73
CA PRO A 66 18.24 27.48 11.79
C PRO A 66 18.71 26.10 12.35
N ASP A 67 19.89 25.65 11.90
CA ASP A 67 20.86 24.78 12.59
C ASP A 67 20.34 23.72 13.59
N ALA A 68 19.79 22.62 13.07
CA ALA A 68 19.99 21.32 13.72
C ALA A 68 21.15 20.65 13.00
N GLU A 69 22.30 20.55 13.68
CA GLU A 69 23.49 19.85 13.20
C GLU A 69 23.11 18.46 12.69
N ALA A 70 22.91 18.35 11.38
CA ALA A 70 23.00 17.08 10.66
C ALA A 70 24.44 16.63 10.82
N ARG A 71 24.71 15.85 11.87
CA ARG A 71 25.94 15.08 11.94
C ARG A 71 26.02 14.30 10.65
N ASP A 72 26.94 14.71 9.78
CA ASP A 72 27.35 14.04 8.56
C ASP A 72 27.88 12.65 8.94
N VAL A 73 26.96 11.71 9.16
CA VAL A 73 27.30 10.31 9.24
C VAL A 73 27.55 9.89 7.81
N LYS A 74 28.82 10.03 7.36
CA LYS A 74 29.30 9.40 6.14
C LYS A 74 28.82 7.96 6.12
N THR A 75 27.79 7.72 5.32
CA THR A 75 27.21 6.39 5.19
C THR A 75 28.15 5.62 4.30
N GLU A 76 29.08 4.87 4.88
CA GLU A 76 29.94 3.99 4.10
C GLU A 76 29.04 3.00 3.36
N MET A 77 29.13 3.02 2.02
CA MET A 77 28.38 2.08 1.19
C MET A 77 28.90 0.67 1.47
N VAL A 78 28.08 -0.14 2.11
CA VAL A 78 28.39 -1.54 2.33
C VAL A 78 28.25 -2.28 1.01
N PRO A 79 29.23 -3.13 0.62
CA PRO A 79 29.11 -3.92 -0.60
C PRO A 79 27.88 -4.85 -0.54
N LEU A 80 27.17 -4.96 -1.66
CA LEU A 80 25.96 -5.77 -1.79
C LEU A 80 26.19 -7.25 -1.43
N SER A 81 27.41 -7.76 -1.61
CA SER A 81 27.78 -9.13 -1.22
C SER A 81 27.60 -9.39 0.28
N THR A 82 27.78 -8.37 1.13
CA THR A 82 27.62 -8.52 2.58
C THR A 82 26.15 -8.60 2.98
N MET A 83 25.24 -8.02 2.20
CA MET A 83 23.79 -8.16 2.41
C MET A 83 23.32 -9.62 2.22
N PHE A 84 23.92 -10.34 1.27
CA PHE A 84 23.62 -11.75 1.03
C PHE A 84 24.20 -12.71 2.08
N ARG A 85 25.05 -12.24 3.00
CA ARG A 85 25.63 -13.10 4.04
C ARG A 85 24.60 -13.61 5.05
N PHE A 86 23.49 -12.89 5.23
CA PHE A 86 22.42 -13.25 6.18
C PHE A 86 21.33 -14.14 5.57
N TYR A 87 21.48 -14.50 4.30
CA TYR A 87 20.55 -15.37 3.58
C TYR A 87 20.88 -16.85 3.82
N GLU A 88 19.88 -17.63 4.25
CA GLU A 88 19.97 -19.09 4.25
C GLU A 88 19.86 -19.63 2.82
N PRO A 89 20.33 -20.87 2.53
CA PRO A 89 20.25 -21.45 1.19
C PRO A 89 18.81 -21.54 0.67
N VAL A 90 17.84 -21.76 1.56
CA VAL A 90 16.42 -21.76 1.22
C VAL A 90 15.96 -20.36 0.81
N ASP A 91 16.37 -19.34 1.56
CA ASP A 91 16.01 -17.95 1.25
C ASP A 91 16.62 -17.54 -0.11
N MET A 92 17.84 -17.99 -0.40
CA MET A 92 18.52 -17.70 -1.67
C MET A 92 17.78 -18.33 -2.84
N ALA A 93 17.27 -19.56 -2.67
CA ALA A 93 16.46 -20.23 -3.67
C ALA A 93 15.13 -19.49 -3.91
N LEU A 94 14.48 -18.99 -2.85
CA LEU A 94 13.26 -18.18 -2.98
C LEU A 94 13.53 -16.86 -3.70
N LEU A 95 14.65 -16.20 -3.40
CA LEU A 95 15.04 -14.97 -4.09
C LEU A 95 15.35 -15.22 -5.57
N ALA A 96 16.05 -16.31 -5.89
CA ALA A 96 16.33 -16.72 -7.26
C ALA A 96 15.02 -17.04 -8.03
N ALA A 97 14.09 -17.75 -7.40
CA ALA A 97 12.77 -18.02 -7.98
C ALA A 97 12.01 -16.71 -8.26
N GLY A 98 11.98 -15.79 -7.29
CA GLY A 98 11.38 -14.47 -7.47
C GLY A 98 12.02 -13.66 -8.60
N ALA A 99 13.35 -13.69 -8.71
CA ALA A 99 14.11 -13.06 -9.78
C ALA A 99 13.75 -13.62 -11.17
N LEU A 100 13.57 -14.94 -11.30
CA LEU A 100 13.17 -15.58 -12.55
C LEU A 100 11.76 -15.13 -12.99
N PHE A 101 10.80 -15.07 -12.06
CA PHE A 101 9.46 -14.57 -12.34
C PHE A 101 9.47 -13.07 -12.68
N SER A 102 10.31 -12.27 -12.02
CA SER A 102 10.45 -10.83 -12.32
C SER A 102 11.08 -10.60 -13.70
N ALA A 103 12.04 -11.43 -14.09
CA ALA A 103 12.63 -11.41 -15.43
C ALA A 103 11.58 -11.74 -16.51
N LEU A 104 10.76 -12.76 -16.28
CA LEU A 104 9.67 -13.14 -17.17
C LEU A 104 8.63 -12.00 -17.27
N GLY A 105 8.25 -11.42 -16.12
CA GLY A 105 7.37 -10.24 -16.04
C GLY A 105 7.91 -9.04 -16.82
N GLY A 106 9.22 -8.81 -16.79
CA GLY A 106 9.87 -7.75 -17.56
C GLY A 106 9.80 -7.95 -19.07
N ALA A 107 10.03 -9.18 -19.55
CA ALA A 107 9.96 -9.52 -20.98
C ALA A 107 8.53 -9.49 -21.55
N LEU A 108 7.52 -9.67 -20.70
CA LEU A 108 6.12 -9.65 -21.10
C LEU A 108 5.63 -8.25 -21.54
N PHE A 109 6.22 -7.16 -21.03
CA PHE A 109 5.86 -5.79 -21.46
C PHE A 109 6.11 -5.55 -22.97
N PRO A 110 7.31 -5.82 -23.52
CA PRO A 110 7.54 -5.80 -24.96
C PRO A 110 6.66 -6.80 -25.73
N ALA A 111 6.37 -7.98 -25.17
CA ALA A 111 5.54 -8.99 -25.83
C ALA A 111 4.10 -8.52 -26.06
N VAL A 112 3.51 -7.75 -25.13
CA VAL A 112 2.20 -7.11 -25.31
C VAL A 112 2.22 -6.16 -26.51
N ASN A 113 3.30 -5.38 -26.67
CA ASN A 113 3.42 -4.45 -27.81
C ASN A 113 3.50 -5.18 -29.15
N VAL A 114 4.23 -6.31 -29.21
CA VAL A 114 4.31 -7.14 -30.43
C VAL A 114 2.96 -7.77 -30.76
N ALA A 115 2.27 -8.32 -29.77
CA ALA A 115 0.95 -8.92 -29.97
C ALA A 115 -0.08 -7.87 -30.41
N PHE A 116 0.01 -6.63 -29.90
CA PHE A 116 -0.78 -5.50 -30.39
C PHE A 116 -0.50 -5.18 -31.86
N GLY A 117 0.79 -5.18 -32.26
CA GLY A 117 1.18 -5.00 -33.66
C GLY A 117 0.53 -6.03 -34.59
N ASN A 118 0.58 -7.32 -34.22
CA ASN A 118 -0.02 -8.40 -35.02
C ASN A 118 -1.56 -8.28 -35.12
N MET A 119 -2.21 -7.77 -34.07
CA MET A 119 -3.64 -7.52 -34.07
C MET A 119 -4.03 -6.37 -35.02
N LEU A 120 -3.26 -5.29 -35.02
CA LEU A 120 -3.45 -4.16 -35.95
C LEU A 120 -3.28 -4.60 -37.39
N ASP A 121 -2.24 -5.37 -37.70
CA ASP A 121 -1.97 -5.87 -39.05
C ASP A 121 -3.09 -6.80 -39.56
N SER A 122 -3.59 -7.70 -38.70
CA SER A 122 -4.71 -8.59 -39.03
C SER A 122 -6.01 -7.83 -39.35
N THR A 123 -6.22 -6.69 -38.69
CA THR A 123 -7.38 -5.82 -38.95
C THR A 123 -7.21 -5.02 -40.24
N ALA A 124 -5.99 -4.60 -40.56
CA ALA A 124 -5.68 -3.86 -41.78
C ALA A 124 -5.86 -4.71 -43.06
N VAL A 125 -5.53 -6.01 -42.99
CA VAL A 125 -5.64 -6.94 -44.13
C VAL A 125 -7.09 -7.45 -44.35
N GLY A 126 -8.03 -7.14 -43.45
CA GLY A 126 -9.45 -7.51 -43.59
C GLY A 126 -9.76 -8.99 -43.32
N ASP A 127 -8.83 -9.74 -42.73
CA ASP A 127 -8.99 -11.17 -42.40
C ASP A 127 -9.65 -11.34 -41.02
N VAL A 128 -10.94 -11.01 -40.96
CA VAL A 128 -11.68 -10.69 -39.72
C VAL A 128 -12.14 -11.88 -38.88
N GLY A 129 -11.95 -13.13 -39.34
CA GLY A 129 -12.52 -14.30 -38.68
C GLY A 129 -11.60 -14.98 -37.66
N SER A 130 -10.64 -15.75 -38.16
CA SER A 130 -9.83 -16.66 -37.35
C SER A 130 -8.56 -16.01 -36.80
N LYS A 131 -7.93 -15.11 -37.56
CA LYS A 131 -6.68 -14.45 -37.16
C LYS A 131 -6.87 -13.47 -36.02
N ILE A 132 -7.94 -12.66 -36.07
CA ILE A 132 -8.27 -11.73 -34.98
C ILE A 132 -8.59 -12.51 -33.70
N ASN A 133 -9.37 -13.59 -33.78
CA ASN A 133 -9.67 -14.41 -32.61
C ASN A 133 -8.40 -15.02 -31.98
N ASN A 134 -7.47 -15.53 -32.80
CA ASN A 134 -6.18 -16.01 -32.31
C ASN A 134 -5.31 -14.89 -31.69
N ALA A 135 -5.30 -13.70 -32.28
CA ALA A 135 -4.57 -12.55 -31.74
C ALA A 135 -5.12 -12.10 -30.38
N VAL A 136 -6.45 -12.09 -30.23
CA VAL A 136 -7.12 -11.77 -28.96
C VAL A 136 -6.80 -12.81 -27.89
N ILE A 137 -6.87 -14.11 -28.22
CA ILE A 137 -6.50 -15.18 -27.29
C ILE A 137 -5.03 -15.07 -26.87
N ALA A 138 -4.12 -14.76 -27.80
CA ALA A 138 -2.71 -14.56 -27.48
C ALA A 138 -2.50 -13.37 -26.51
N MET A 139 -3.21 -12.26 -26.71
CA MET A 139 -3.17 -11.10 -25.81
C MET A 139 -3.69 -11.42 -24.42
N GLU A 140 -4.77 -12.19 -24.31
CA GLU A 140 -5.33 -12.61 -23.04
C GLU A 140 -4.35 -13.51 -22.26
N ILE A 141 -3.71 -14.47 -22.94
CA ILE A 141 -2.69 -15.34 -22.33
C ILE A 141 -1.50 -14.51 -21.81
N VAL A 142 -1.01 -13.56 -22.61
CA VAL A 142 0.07 -12.66 -22.22
C VAL A 142 -0.33 -11.82 -21.00
N ALA A 143 -1.53 -11.24 -20.99
CA ALA A 143 -2.02 -10.43 -19.87
C ALA A 143 -2.15 -11.25 -18.57
N VAL A 144 -2.71 -12.46 -18.64
CA VAL A 144 -2.83 -13.35 -17.47
C VAL A 144 -1.44 -13.78 -16.97
N SER A 145 -0.55 -14.17 -17.88
CA SER A 145 0.82 -14.57 -17.51
C SER A 145 1.62 -13.42 -16.88
N LEU A 146 1.38 -12.17 -17.30
CA LEU A 146 1.96 -10.97 -16.68
C LEU A 146 1.46 -10.79 -15.25
N GLY A 147 0.15 -10.87 -15.02
CA GLY A 147 -0.42 -10.76 -13.67
C GLY A 147 0.09 -11.86 -12.73
N VAL A 148 0.17 -13.09 -13.22
CA VAL A 148 0.64 -14.25 -12.45
C VAL A 148 2.14 -14.14 -12.13
N SER A 149 2.97 -13.80 -13.12
CA SER A 149 4.43 -13.66 -12.93
C SER A 149 4.78 -12.53 -11.96
N LEU A 150 4.12 -11.37 -12.05
CA LEU A 150 4.32 -10.25 -11.12
C LEU A 150 3.91 -10.62 -9.69
N THR A 151 2.74 -11.26 -9.54
CA THR A 151 2.22 -11.64 -8.22
C THR A 151 3.13 -12.68 -7.55
N LEU A 152 3.50 -13.74 -8.27
CA LEU A 152 4.39 -14.79 -7.77
C LEU A 152 5.80 -14.23 -7.49
N GLY A 153 6.35 -13.43 -8.41
CA GLY A 153 7.66 -12.81 -8.25
C GLY A 153 7.73 -11.94 -7.01
N TYR A 154 6.73 -11.08 -6.80
CA TYR A 154 6.65 -10.25 -5.59
C TYR A 154 6.48 -11.10 -4.32
N TRP A 155 5.62 -12.14 -4.37
CA TRP A 155 5.38 -13.01 -3.22
C TRP A 155 6.65 -13.73 -2.77
N PHE A 156 7.38 -14.36 -3.71
CA PHE A 156 8.62 -15.08 -3.40
C PHE A 156 9.72 -14.14 -2.88
N THR A 157 9.91 -12.99 -3.54
CA THR A 157 10.95 -12.02 -3.15
C THR A 157 10.64 -11.38 -1.79
N SER A 158 9.36 -11.06 -1.53
CA SER A 158 8.91 -10.51 -0.25
C SER A 158 9.07 -11.51 0.89
N TRP A 159 8.74 -12.79 0.64
CA TRP A 159 8.91 -13.85 1.64
C TRP A 159 10.39 -14.08 2.00
N GLY A 160 11.26 -14.16 0.99
CA GLY A 160 12.72 -14.30 1.20
C GLY A 160 13.29 -13.11 1.98
N ALA A 161 12.94 -11.89 1.58
CA ALA A 161 13.38 -10.67 2.26
C ALA A 161 12.87 -10.59 3.71
N ALA A 162 11.63 -11.02 3.98
CA ALA A 162 11.08 -11.05 5.33
C ALA A 162 11.83 -12.03 6.23
N ARG A 163 12.25 -13.19 5.72
CA ARG A 163 13.07 -14.15 6.48
C ARG A 163 14.45 -13.58 6.78
N ALA A 164 15.15 -13.06 5.78
CA ALA A 164 16.46 -12.44 5.96
C ALA A 164 16.42 -11.26 6.95
N ALA A 165 15.38 -10.44 6.89
CA ALA A 165 15.18 -9.33 7.83
C ALA A 165 14.93 -9.80 9.27
N ARG A 166 14.30 -10.97 9.49
CA ARG A 166 14.16 -11.57 10.82
C ARG A 166 15.51 -12.04 11.35
N ASN A 167 16.32 -12.70 10.50
CA ASN A 167 17.66 -13.14 10.86
C ASN A 167 18.55 -11.95 11.23
N MET A 168 18.49 -10.86 10.44
CA MET A 168 19.21 -9.62 10.72
C MET A 168 18.83 -9.00 12.06
N ARG A 169 17.53 -8.95 12.41
CA ARG A 169 17.06 -8.48 13.74
C ARG A 169 17.62 -9.33 14.88
N SER A 170 17.61 -10.65 14.73
CA SER A 170 18.12 -11.56 15.77
C SER A 170 19.63 -11.38 16.01
N ALA A 171 20.41 -11.27 14.93
CA ALA A 171 21.85 -11.02 15.00
C ALA A 171 22.16 -9.65 15.61
N PHE A 172 21.39 -8.63 15.23
CA PHE A 172 21.51 -7.29 15.78
C PHE A 172 21.24 -7.25 17.29
N VAL A 173 20.13 -7.83 17.76
CA VAL A 173 19.80 -7.88 19.19
C VAL A 173 20.89 -8.59 19.97
N ARG A 174 21.40 -9.71 19.44
CA ARG A 174 22.51 -10.45 20.07
C ARG A 174 23.79 -9.63 20.18
N ALA A 175 24.14 -8.87 19.14
CA ALA A 175 25.32 -8.00 19.15
C ALA A 175 25.14 -6.80 20.10
N MET A 176 23.94 -6.21 20.13
CA MET A 176 23.60 -5.09 21.00
C MET A 176 23.72 -5.46 22.48
N LEU A 177 23.27 -6.65 22.87
CA LEU A 177 23.40 -7.14 24.25
C LEU A 177 24.85 -7.40 24.70
N ALA A 178 25.78 -7.58 23.76
CA ALA A 178 27.19 -7.82 24.04
C ALA A 178 28.02 -6.53 24.09
N GLN A 179 27.38 -5.36 23.98
CA GLN A 179 28.07 -4.08 23.84
C GLN A 179 28.30 -3.38 25.18
N ASP A 180 29.40 -2.65 25.31
CA ASP A 180 29.80 -1.99 26.56
C ASP A 180 28.87 -0.85 26.98
N ILE A 181 28.79 -0.58 28.29
CA ILE A 181 27.93 0.48 28.84
C ILE A 181 28.25 1.88 28.32
N ASN A 182 29.53 2.15 28.01
CA ASN A 182 30.00 3.41 27.44
C ASN A 182 29.35 3.70 26.07
N PHE A 183 29.00 2.67 25.30
CA PHE A 183 28.30 2.86 24.03
C PHE A 183 26.87 3.35 24.24
N PHE A 184 26.18 2.82 25.26
CA PHE A 184 24.81 3.21 25.58
C PHE A 184 24.72 4.63 26.16
N GLU A 185 25.75 5.10 26.86
CA GLU A 185 25.80 6.47 27.39
C GLU A 185 25.97 7.52 26.29
N SER A 186 26.63 7.16 25.18
CA SER A 186 26.84 8.06 24.04
C SER A 186 25.62 8.28 23.14
N LYS A 187 24.52 7.53 23.35
CA LYS A 187 23.32 7.50 22.50
C LYS A 187 22.07 7.85 23.30
N LYS A 188 21.09 8.50 22.67
CA LYS A 188 19.83 8.81 23.34
C LYS A 188 19.01 7.53 23.57
N ALA A 189 18.30 7.47 24.70
CA ALA A 189 17.42 6.35 25.01
C ALA A 189 16.41 6.11 23.87
N GLY A 190 16.35 4.88 23.35
CA GLY A 190 15.46 4.49 22.25
C GLY A 190 15.94 4.83 20.84
N GLU A 191 17.01 5.61 20.67
CA GLU A 191 17.56 5.98 19.36
C GLU A 191 18.05 4.76 18.58
N ILE A 192 18.82 3.87 19.23
CA ILE A 192 19.40 2.67 18.61
C ILE A 192 18.30 1.70 18.13
N ALA A 193 17.28 1.47 18.96
CA ALA A 193 16.18 0.58 18.62
C ALA A 193 15.35 1.11 17.43
N THR A 194 15.12 2.42 17.41
CA THR A 194 14.37 3.09 16.34
C THR A 194 15.15 3.08 15.03
N LEU A 195 16.44 3.45 15.06
CA LEU A 195 17.33 3.41 13.90
C LEU A 195 17.39 2.01 13.31
N THR A 196 17.60 0.99 14.13
CA THR A 196 17.69 -0.40 13.67
C THR A 196 16.36 -0.87 13.07
N GLY A 197 15.23 -0.56 13.72
CA GLY A 197 13.91 -0.89 13.21
C GLY A 197 13.69 -0.31 11.81
N ALA A 198 14.03 0.96 11.63
CA ALA A 198 13.96 1.64 10.34
C ALA A 198 14.92 1.01 9.32
N THR A 199 16.21 0.85 9.64
CA THR A 199 17.21 0.27 8.74
C THR A 199 16.85 -1.16 8.29
N VAL A 200 16.31 -2.00 9.18
CA VAL A 200 15.86 -3.34 8.79
C VAL A 200 14.63 -3.28 7.90
N ASN A 201 13.71 -2.35 8.16
CA ASN A 201 12.52 -2.19 7.33
C ASN A 201 12.88 -1.68 5.92
N ASP A 202 13.82 -0.74 5.84
CA ASP A 202 14.34 -0.21 4.58
C ASP A 202 15.09 -1.31 3.82
N PHE A 203 15.90 -2.12 4.50
CA PHE A 203 16.53 -3.31 3.93
C PHE A 203 15.50 -4.29 3.36
N GLN A 204 14.46 -4.61 4.13
CA GLN A 204 13.40 -5.52 3.71
C GLN A 204 12.65 -5.00 2.49
N THR A 205 12.31 -3.71 2.48
CA THR A 205 11.58 -3.06 1.37
C THR A 205 12.46 -2.95 0.12
N GLY A 206 13.76 -2.66 0.31
CA GLY A 206 14.74 -2.62 -0.76
C GLY A 206 14.95 -3.98 -1.42
N MET A 207 15.18 -5.01 -0.62
CA MET A 207 15.42 -6.37 -1.12
C MET A 207 14.16 -7.08 -1.64
N SER A 208 12.96 -6.64 -1.26
CA SER A 208 11.71 -7.19 -1.78
C SER A 208 11.24 -6.45 -3.04
N LYS A 209 10.66 -5.26 -2.85
CA LYS A 209 10.02 -4.51 -3.93
C LYS A 209 11.04 -3.95 -4.92
N LYS A 210 12.07 -3.26 -4.42
CA LYS A 210 13.03 -2.56 -5.30
C LYS A 210 13.92 -3.51 -6.08
N PHE A 211 14.32 -4.62 -5.46
CA PHE A 211 15.08 -5.67 -6.14
C PHE A 211 14.29 -6.29 -7.30
N ALA A 212 13.02 -6.64 -7.09
CA ALA A 212 12.16 -7.17 -8.14
C ALA A 212 11.94 -6.15 -9.27
N GLU A 213 11.64 -4.89 -8.93
CA GLU A 213 11.47 -3.78 -9.89
C GLU A 213 12.74 -3.53 -10.72
N LEU A 214 13.92 -3.62 -10.11
CA LEU A 214 15.20 -3.44 -10.80
C LEU A 214 15.43 -4.53 -11.85
N ILE A 215 15.17 -5.79 -11.50
CA ILE A 215 15.30 -6.91 -12.44
C ILE A 215 14.28 -6.76 -13.57
N GLN A 216 13.03 -6.50 -13.23
CA GLN A 216 11.96 -6.35 -14.20
C GLN A 216 12.24 -5.21 -15.18
N SER A 217 12.67 -4.04 -14.68
CA SER A 217 13.02 -2.90 -15.53
C SER A 217 14.23 -3.19 -16.43
N GLY A 218 15.23 -3.90 -15.93
CA GLY A 218 16.38 -4.34 -16.75
C GLY A 218 15.95 -5.25 -17.91
N PHE A 219 15.12 -6.25 -17.66
CA PHE A 219 14.60 -7.14 -18.69
C PHE A 219 13.63 -6.45 -19.65
N SER A 220 12.76 -5.57 -19.14
CA SER A 220 11.85 -4.79 -19.97
C SER A 220 12.59 -3.82 -20.89
N MET A 221 13.67 -3.19 -20.40
CA MET A 221 14.52 -2.34 -21.20
C MET A 221 15.19 -3.16 -22.32
N ALA A 222 15.83 -4.28 -21.97
CA ALA A 222 16.46 -5.16 -22.94
C ALA A 222 15.48 -5.69 -23.99
N GLY A 223 14.31 -6.17 -23.57
CA GLY A 223 13.27 -6.66 -24.49
C GLY A 223 12.69 -5.54 -25.36
N GLY A 224 12.55 -4.33 -24.83
CA GLY A 224 12.13 -3.15 -25.61
C GLY A 224 13.14 -2.79 -26.69
N PHE A 225 14.44 -2.81 -26.39
CA PHE A 225 15.49 -2.64 -27.40
C PHE A 225 15.44 -3.75 -28.45
N CYS A 226 15.27 -5.00 -28.06
CA CYS A 226 15.19 -6.13 -29.00
C CYS A 226 14.02 -5.98 -29.98
N VAL A 227 12.84 -5.60 -29.48
CA VAL A 227 11.65 -5.37 -30.32
C VAL A 227 11.79 -4.11 -31.18
N GLY A 228 12.48 -3.07 -30.70
CA GLY A 228 12.66 -1.84 -31.48
C GLY A 228 13.61 -1.99 -32.66
N PHE A 229 14.57 -2.92 -32.59
CA PHE A 229 15.52 -3.21 -33.68
C PHE A 229 15.08 -4.34 -34.62
N PHE A 230 14.06 -5.12 -34.25
CA PHE A 230 13.49 -6.20 -35.05
C PHE A 230 12.26 -5.70 -35.82
#